data_AF-A0A0D2B8T7-F1
#
_entry.id   AF-A0A0D2B8T7-F1
#
_cell.length_a   1.000
_cell.length_b   1.000
_cell.length_c   1.000
_cell.angle_alpha   90.00
_cell.angle_beta   90.00
_cell.angle_gamma   90.00
#
_symmetry.space_group_name_H-M   'P 1'
#
loop_
_entity.id
_entity.type
_entity.pdbx_description
1 polymer ?
#
loop_
_entity_poly.entity_id
_entity_poly.type
_entity_poly.pdbx_seq_one_letter_code
_entity_poly.pdbx_strand_id
1 'polypeptide(L)'
;MYMGMSPFDAPGTYSLLQYTELAEGIWYPRGGFDKVIDGLVAIGNRWGVEYCLSMPVAQVTLSPDGRRATGVELEDGSTLRADLVVCNADLVYAYSNMLPQTAYASSLSTRKTSCSSISFYWAISQVVPELKTQNIFLSNDYRNSFDSIFRDHLIPEEPSFYVNVPSRVDLSAAPDGCDSMVVLVPVGHLLPTGSSKDNGTPSKSGHKQDWLKLTKVAREKVLSTIKTRTGVDLGSLILHEQINDPSTWKQAFNLDRGGILGLSHSFFNVLSFRPKTRHASISNLYFVGASTHPGTGVPICLAGAKIVATQIMNDMNQKIPWADECSNPASAGKEQNELDHMRSPPLTACSLALSAILLALTVAIYYVWADAVLLGSMIDWTSTVVNS
;
A
#
# COMPACT_ATOMS: atom_id res chain seq x y z
N MET A 1 -6.94 -8.17 -2.29
CA MET A 1 -5.61 -8.45 -1.69
C MET A 1 -4.50 -7.53 -2.18
N TYR A 2 -4.35 -7.25 -3.49
CA TYR A 2 -3.27 -6.38 -4.03
C TYR A 2 -3.05 -5.06 -3.28
N MET A 3 -4.15 -4.43 -2.84
CA MET A 3 -4.11 -3.14 -2.13
C MET A 3 -4.27 -3.29 -0.60
N GLY A 4 -4.15 -4.49 -0.05
CA GLY A 4 -4.32 -4.73 1.38
C GLY A 4 -5.70 -4.34 1.89
N MET A 5 -6.74 -4.66 1.11
CA MET A 5 -8.15 -4.42 1.44
C MET A 5 -9.01 -5.64 1.12
N SER A 6 -10.13 -5.71 1.83
CA SER A 6 -11.23 -6.64 1.56
C SER A 6 -11.83 -6.32 0.18
N PRO A 7 -12.03 -7.32 -0.70
CA PRO A 7 -12.71 -7.09 -1.98
C PRO A 7 -14.16 -6.64 -1.80
N PHE A 8 -14.76 -6.84 -0.63
CA PHE A 8 -16.13 -6.42 -0.33
C PHE A 8 -16.25 -4.94 0.04
N ASP A 9 -15.14 -4.30 0.39
CA ASP A 9 -15.08 -2.88 0.76
C ASP A 9 -14.33 -2.03 -0.29
N ALA A 10 -13.66 -2.69 -1.25
CA ALA A 10 -12.84 -2.03 -2.25
C ALA A 10 -13.70 -1.37 -3.34
N PRO A 11 -13.43 -0.11 -3.72
CA PRO A 11 -14.00 0.53 -4.89
C PRO A 11 -13.84 -0.30 -6.18
N GLY A 12 -14.87 -0.34 -7.03
CA GLY A 12 -14.86 -1.10 -8.28
C GLY A 12 -13.78 -0.68 -9.29
N THR A 13 -13.23 0.53 -9.16
CA THR A 13 -12.09 1.01 -9.97
C THR A 13 -10.84 0.15 -9.82
N TYR A 14 -10.68 -0.58 -8.72
CA TYR A 14 -9.57 -1.52 -8.55
C TYR A 14 -9.62 -2.73 -9.47
N SER A 15 -10.74 -2.99 -10.16
CA SER A 15 -10.80 -3.99 -11.23
C SER A 15 -9.86 -3.68 -12.41
N LEU A 16 -9.45 -2.41 -12.58
CA LEU A 16 -8.46 -2.01 -13.58
C LEU A 16 -7.07 -2.63 -13.33
N LEU A 17 -6.74 -2.99 -12.09
CA LEU A 17 -5.49 -3.70 -11.80
C LEU A 17 -5.48 -5.07 -12.48
N GLN A 18 -6.61 -5.78 -12.46
CA GLN A 18 -6.74 -7.06 -13.15
C GLN A 18 -6.58 -6.92 -14.66
N TYR A 19 -7.03 -5.81 -15.25
CA TYR A 19 -6.82 -5.52 -16.67
C TYR A 19 -5.34 -5.48 -17.01
N THR A 20 -4.50 -4.82 -16.20
CA THR A 20 -3.06 -4.76 -16.49
C THR A 20 -2.41 -6.14 -16.55
N GLU A 21 -2.80 -7.08 -15.69
CA GLU A 21 -2.25 -8.44 -15.72
C GLU A 21 -2.76 -9.27 -16.91
N LEU A 22 -4.03 -9.09 -17.28
CA LEU A 22 -4.66 -9.85 -18.35
C LEU A 22 -4.31 -9.31 -19.74
N ALA A 23 -4.17 -7.99 -19.88
CA ALA A 23 -3.91 -7.32 -21.15
C ALA A 23 -2.42 -7.09 -21.41
N GLU A 24 -1.68 -6.57 -20.42
CA GLU A 24 -0.24 -6.26 -20.56
C GLU A 24 0.68 -7.43 -20.17
N GLY A 25 0.11 -8.42 -19.48
CA GLY A 25 0.81 -9.61 -19.03
C GLY A 25 1.57 -9.44 -17.71
N ILE A 26 2.17 -10.54 -17.28
CA ILE A 26 2.97 -10.63 -16.05
C ILE A 26 4.43 -10.87 -16.43
N TRP A 27 5.29 -9.93 -16.06
CA TRP A 27 6.71 -9.95 -16.40
C TRP A 27 7.56 -10.38 -15.22
N TYR A 28 8.61 -11.17 -15.49
CA TYR A 28 9.60 -11.58 -14.51
C TYR A 28 10.99 -11.09 -14.95
N PRO A 29 11.67 -10.24 -14.15
CA PRO A 29 13.05 -9.85 -14.44
C PRO A 29 13.96 -11.07 -14.25
N ARG A 30 14.72 -11.44 -15.29
CA ARG A 30 15.71 -12.52 -15.20
C ARG A 30 16.74 -12.17 -14.11
N GLY A 31 17.00 -13.10 -13.21
CA GLY A 31 17.77 -12.93 -11.98
C GLY A 31 16.92 -12.45 -10.78
N GLY A 32 15.60 -12.34 -10.94
CA GLY A 32 14.69 -11.88 -9.90
C GLY A 32 14.60 -10.36 -9.76
N PHE A 33 13.75 -9.91 -8.83
CA PHE A 33 13.46 -8.49 -8.62
C PHE A 33 14.67 -7.67 -8.18
N ASP A 34 15.69 -8.32 -7.61
CA ASP A 34 16.96 -7.68 -7.26
C ASP A 34 17.64 -7.01 -8.46
N LYS A 35 17.45 -7.56 -9.67
CA LYS A 35 17.98 -6.96 -10.91
C LYS A 35 17.37 -5.62 -11.28
N VAL A 36 16.15 -5.34 -10.79
CA VAL A 36 15.56 -4.00 -10.94
C VAL A 36 16.31 -3.01 -10.05
N ILE A 37 16.69 -3.42 -8.84
CA ILE A 37 17.46 -2.59 -7.90
C ILE A 37 18.87 -2.36 -8.43
N ASP A 38 19.56 -3.42 -8.88
CA ASP A 38 20.88 -3.32 -9.52
C ASP A 38 20.87 -2.30 -10.67
N GLY A 39 19.82 -2.33 -11.51
CA GLY A 39 19.66 -1.38 -12.61
C GLY A 39 19.56 0.07 -12.15
N LEU A 40 18.76 0.32 -11.10
CA LEU A 40 18.60 1.67 -10.52
C LEU A 40 19.90 2.16 -9.86
N VAL A 41 20.60 1.29 -9.12
CA VAL A 41 21.90 1.62 -8.50
C VAL A 41 22.95 1.90 -9.56
N ALA A 42 23.00 1.10 -10.62
CA ALA A 42 23.92 1.31 -11.74
C ALA A 42 23.65 2.64 -12.45
N ILE A 43 22.38 3.06 -12.60
CA ILE A 43 22.03 4.39 -13.10
C ILE A 43 22.53 5.46 -12.13
N GLY A 44 22.25 5.33 -10.83
CA GLY A 44 22.68 6.29 -9.81
C GLY A 44 24.20 6.50 -9.81
N ASN A 45 24.97 5.41 -9.84
CA ASN A 45 26.44 5.45 -9.90
C ASN A 45 26.95 6.22 -11.13
N ARG A 46 26.32 6.05 -12.31
CA ARG A 46 26.70 6.81 -13.52
C ARG A 46 26.46 8.31 -13.39
N TRP A 47 25.51 8.70 -12.55
CA TRP A 47 25.18 10.10 -12.25
C TRP A 47 25.84 10.62 -10.97
N GLY A 48 26.74 9.85 -10.36
CA GLY A 48 27.49 10.26 -9.17
C GLY A 48 26.69 10.21 -7.86
N VAL A 49 25.63 9.40 -7.79
CA VAL A 49 24.91 9.16 -6.53
C VAL A 49 25.80 8.36 -5.57
N GLU A 50 25.93 8.85 -4.34
CA GLU A 50 26.62 8.15 -3.26
C GLU A 50 25.61 7.34 -2.43
N TYR A 51 25.95 6.08 -2.13
CA TYR A 51 25.13 5.17 -1.33
C TYR A 51 25.78 4.89 0.02
N CYS A 52 25.23 5.51 1.07
CA CYS A 52 25.69 5.34 2.45
C CYS A 52 24.86 4.26 3.16
N LEU A 53 25.38 3.02 3.20
CA LEU A 53 24.73 1.88 3.86
C LEU A 53 25.13 1.78 5.33
N SER A 54 24.35 1.06 6.13
CA SER A 54 24.59 0.87 7.57
C SER A 54 24.69 2.17 8.38
N MET A 55 24.02 3.23 7.92
CA MET A 55 23.99 4.56 8.52
C MET A 55 22.53 4.96 8.82
N PRO A 56 21.90 4.35 9.85
CA PRO A 56 20.52 4.65 10.19
C PRO A 56 20.38 6.12 10.60
N VAL A 57 19.38 6.79 10.02
CA VAL A 57 19.06 8.19 10.30
C VAL A 57 18.15 8.26 11.51
N ALA A 58 18.56 8.99 12.55
CA ALA A 58 17.76 9.23 13.74
C ALA A 58 16.68 10.30 13.48
N GLN A 59 17.07 11.45 12.93
CA GLN A 59 16.14 12.56 12.69
C GLN A 59 16.57 13.51 11.57
N VAL A 60 15.63 14.29 11.04
CA VAL A 60 15.90 15.38 10.11
C VAL A 60 16.35 16.62 10.89
N THR A 61 17.49 17.21 10.53
CA THR A 61 17.97 18.43 11.19
C THR A 61 17.29 19.67 10.59
N LEU A 62 16.83 20.57 11.44
CA LEU A 62 16.09 21.77 11.04
C LEU A 62 16.90 23.05 11.29
N SER A 63 16.57 24.11 10.56
CA SER A 63 17.05 25.47 10.83
C SER A 63 16.64 25.93 12.24
N PRO A 64 17.30 26.96 12.82
CA PRO A 64 16.98 27.45 14.16
C PRO A 64 15.52 27.90 14.36
N ASP A 65 14.86 28.34 13.29
CA ASP A 65 13.44 28.72 13.30
C ASP A 65 12.47 27.54 13.06
N GLY A 66 13.00 26.33 12.82
CA GLY A 66 12.24 25.10 12.58
C GLY A 66 11.53 25.04 11.21
N ARG A 67 11.81 25.96 10.28
CA ARG A 67 11.06 26.10 9.03
C ARG A 67 11.74 25.54 7.79
N ARG A 68 12.95 25.00 7.91
CA ARG A 68 13.71 24.45 6.78
C ARG A 68 14.52 23.24 7.19
N ALA A 69 14.49 22.19 6.38
CA ALA A 69 15.40 21.05 6.53
C ALA A 69 16.83 21.45 6.13
N THR A 70 17.81 20.95 6.86
CA THR A 70 19.24 21.30 6.71
C THR A 70 20.16 20.08 6.59
N GLY A 71 19.60 18.87 6.64
CA GLY A 71 20.35 17.63 6.72
C GLY A 71 19.65 16.57 7.57
N VAL A 72 20.44 15.61 8.02
CA VAL A 72 20.01 14.51 8.89
C VAL A 72 21.05 14.23 9.97
N GLU A 73 20.59 13.82 11.14
CA GLU A 73 21.40 13.29 12.23
C GLU A 73 21.30 11.77 12.22
N LEU A 74 22.42 11.08 12.32
CA LEU A 74 22.51 9.63 12.36
C LEU A 74 22.38 9.12 13.80
N GLU A 75 22.07 7.83 13.98
CA GLU A 75 21.95 7.23 15.32
C GLU A 75 23.26 7.26 16.12
N ASP A 76 24.42 7.39 15.47
CA ASP A 76 25.72 7.55 16.12
C ASP A 76 26.01 9.00 16.57
N GLY A 77 25.07 9.92 16.33
CA GLY A 77 25.16 11.34 16.68
C GLY A 77 25.90 12.21 15.66
N SER A 78 26.45 11.63 14.59
CA SER A 78 27.04 12.40 13.49
C SER A 78 25.96 13.04 12.61
N THR A 79 26.32 14.08 11.85
CA THR A 79 25.37 14.86 11.04
C THR A 79 25.83 14.95 9.59
N LEU A 80 24.90 14.71 8.67
CA LEU A 80 25.08 14.94 7.24
C LEU A 80 24.27 16.18 6.84
N ARG A 81 24.94 17.20 6.28
CA ARG A 81 24.27 18.43 5.81
C ARG A 81 23.77 18.25 4.38
N ALA A 82 22.59 18.80 4.12
CA ALA A 82 22.00 18.82 2.78
C ALA A 82 21.14 20.06 2.58
N ASP A 83 21.06 20.55 1.35
CA ASP A 83 20.17 21.64 0.98
C ASP A 83 18.70 21.19 0.96
N LEU A 84 18.46 19.90 0.73
CA LEU A 84 17.16 19.26 0.59
C LEU A 84 17.17 17.84 1.15
N VAL A 85 16.08 17.44 1.78
CA VAL A 85 15.89 16.09 2.32
C VAL A 85 14.65 15.45 1.68
N VAL A 86 14.83 14.26 1.07
CA VAL A 86 13.73 13.41 0.61
C VAL A 86 13.68 12.17 1.49
N CYS A 87 12.61 12.02 2.27
CA CYS A 87 12.42 10.92 3.20
C CYS A 87 11.57 9.80 2.54
N ASN A 88 12.13 8.61 2.41
CA ASN A 88 11.43 7.41 1.93
C ASN A 88 11.09 6.42 3.06
N ALA A 89 11.33 6.79 4.32
CA ALA A 89 10.85 6.01 5.46
C ALA A 89 9.31 5.99 5.47
N ASP A 90 8.71 5.04 6.18
CA ASP A 90 7.26 5.06 6.40
C ASP A 90 6.84 6.42 6.96
N LEU A 91 5.78 7.02 6.40
CA LEU A 91 5.43 8.39 6.70
C LEU A 91 5.00 8.56 8.15
N VAL A 92 4.26 7.60 8.71
CA VAL A 92 3.86 7.65 10.12
C VAL A 92 5.12 7.55 10.97
N TYR A 93 6.04 6.65 10.64
CA TYR A 93 7.32 6.53 11.34
C TYR A 93 8.14 7.83 11.28
N ALA A 94 8.25 8.44 10.10
CA ALA A 94 9.01 9.68 9.91
C ALA A 94 8.43 10.82 10.76
N TYR A 95 7.11 11.01 10.76
CA TYR A 95 6.46 12.02 11.59
C TYR A 95 6.51 11.71 13.10
N SER A 96 6.56 10.43 13.47
CA SER A 96 6.59 10.02 14.88
C SER A 96 7.98 9.99 15.49
N ASN A 97 9.04 9.76 14.70
CA ASN A 97 10.38 9.51 15.24
C ASN A 97 11.45 10.45 14.68
N MET A 98 11.31 10.90 13.43
CA MET A 98 12.36 11.66 12.73
C MET A 98 12.11 13.17 12.68
N LEU A 99 10.96 13.63 13.17
CA LEU A 99 10.50 15.02 13.11
C LEU A 99 9.95 15.49 14.45
N PRO A 100 9.93 16.81 14.72
CA PRO A 100 9.28 17.36 15.90
C PRO A 100 7.81 16.93 16.00
N GLN A 101 7.37 16.58 17.21
CA GLN A 101 5.99 16.17 17.45
C GLN A 101 5.01 17.32 17.19
N THR A 102 3.97 17.03 16.42
CA THR A 102 2.91 17.98 16.05
C THR A 102 1.54 17.31 16.15
N ALA A 103 0.48 18.13 16.21
CA ALA A 103 -0.89 17.62 16.13
C ALA A 103 -1.16 16.80 14.85
N TYR A 104 -0.49 17.14 13.74
CA TYR A 104 -0.57 16.36 12.51
C TYR A 104 0.07 14.99 12.67
N ALA A 105 1.25 14.89 13.29
CA ALA A 105 1.90 13.61 13.57
C ALA A 105 0.99 12.69 14.41
N SER A 106 0.37 13.23 15.47
CA SER A 106 -0.59 12.48 16.30
C SER A 106 -1.86 12.09 15.53
N SER A 107 -2.36 12.95 14.64
CA SER A 107 -3.50 12.62 13.77
C SER A 107 -3.14 11.57 12.71
N LEU A 108 -1.88 11.53 12.26
CA LEU A 108 -1.41 10.59 11.27
C LEU A 108 -1.28 9.18 11.87
N SER A 109 -0.78 9.08 13.11
CA SER A 109 -0.62 7.80 13.82
C SER A 109 -1.94 7.10 14.19
N THR A 110 -3.06 7.82 14.18
CA THR A 110 -4.40 7.25 14.42
C THR A 110 -5.10 6.79 13.14
N ARG A 111 -4.54 7.09 11.95
CA ARG A 111 -5.11 6.62 10.68
C ARG A 111 -5.03 5.11 10.59
N LYS A 112 -6.01 4.52 9.89
CA LYS A 112 -6.05 3.07 9.65
C LYS A 112 -4.86 2.63 8.80
N THR A 113 -4.09 1.67 9.31
CA THR A 113 -2.97 1.02 8.63
C THR A 113 -3.47 -0.12 7.73
N SER A 114 -2.74 -0.44 6.67
CA SER A 114 -3.02 -1.63 5.83
C SER A 114 -2.79 -2.95 6.59
N CYS A 115 -3.25 -4.06 6.02
CA CYS A 115 -2.90 -5.38 6.55
C CYS A 115 -1.38 -5.65 6.47
N SER A 116 -0.96 -6.71 7.15
CA SER A 116 0.40 -7.21 7.08
C SER A 116 0.45 -8.56 6.38
N SER A 117 1.60 -9.22 6.41
CA SER A 117 1.78 -10.58 5.91
C SER A 117 2.69 -11.41 6.81
N ILE A 118 2.46 -12.71 6.79
CA ILE A 118 3.49 -13.71 7.12
C ILE A 118 4.01 -14.23 5.79
N SER A 119 5.30 -14.08 5.56
CA SER A 119 5.98 -14.60 4.38
C SER A 119 6.94 -15.71 4.77
N PHE A 120 6.83 -16.85 4.09
CA PHE A 120 7.76 -17.96 4.19
C PHE A 120 8.61 -18.04 2.92
N TYR A 121 9.91 -18.15 3.10
CA TYR A 121 10.87 -18.36 2.02
C TYR A 121 11.44 -19.77 2.18
N TRP A 122 11.05 -20.67 1.29
CA TRP A 122 11.42 -22.07 1.36
C TRP A 122 12.40 -22.45 0.27
N ALA A 123 13.51 -23.07 0.68
CA ALA A 123 14.32 -23.88 -0.23
C ALA A 123 13.76 -25.30 -0.22
N ILE A 124 13.41 -25.82 -1.39
CA ILE A 124 12.77 -27.12 -1.57
C ILE A 124 13.75 -28.06 -2.26
N SER A 125 13.92 -29.26 -1.71
CA SER A 125 14.92 -30.26 -2.13
C SER A 125 14.72 -30.81 -3.53
N GLN A 126 13.56 -30.61 -4.13
CA GLN A 126 13.21 -31.14 -5.43
C GLN A 126 12.26 -30.21 -6.19
N VAL A 127 12.20 -30.38 -7.50
CA VAL A 127 11.16 -29.76 -8.35
C VAL A 127 9.77 -30.28 -7.96
N VAL A 128 8.82 -29.37 -7.75
CA VAL A 128 7.42 -29.66 -7.45
C VAL A 128 6.55 -29.36 -8.68
N PRO A 129 6.26 -30.37 -9.53
CA PRO A 129 5.55 -30.16 -10.80
C PRO A 129 4.08 -29.74 -10.64
N GLU A 130 3.48 -30.00 -9.48
CA GLU A 130 2.09 -29.62 -9.18
C GLU A 130 1.89 -28.10 -9.05
N LEU A 131 2.97 -27.34 -8.84
CA LEU A 131 2.94 -25.89 -8.67
C LEU A 131 3.50 -25.17 -9.91
N LYS A 132 2.77 -24.14 -10.35
CA LYS A 132 3.17 -23.24 -11.43
C LYS A 132 3.97 -22.06 -10.86
N THR A 133 4.35 -21.11 -11.70
CA THR A 133 5.07 -19.90 -11.28
C THR A 133 4.31 -19.08 -10.24
N GLN A 134 3.00 -18.96 -10.41
CA GLN A 134 2.09 -18.14 -9.62
C GLN A 134 0.91 -19.01 -9.22
N ASN A 135 0.71 -19.22 -7.93
CA ASN A 135 -0.37 -20.08 -7.42
C ASN A 135 -1.14 -19.34 -6.33
N ILE A 136 -2.47 -19.36 -6.42
CA ILE A 136 -3.34 -18.76 -5.40
C ILE A 136 -4.22 -19.85 -4.82
N PHE A 137 -4.14 -20.03 -3.51
CA PHE A 137 -4.97 -20.95 -2.75
C PHE A 137 -6.07 -20.13 -2.06
N LEU A 138 -7.26 -20.15 -2.63
CA LEU A 138 -8.41 -19.41 -2.09
C LEU A 138 -9.12 -20.22 -1.00
N SER A 139 -9.46 -19.56 0.10
CA SER A 139 -10.35 -20.11 1.12
C SER A 139 -11.74 -20.40 0.54
N ASN A 140 -12.38 -21.47 1.00
CA ASN A 140 -13.77 -21.77 0.62
C ASN A 140 -14.73 -20.74 1.23
N ASP A 141 -14.44 -20.29 2.45
CA ASP A 141 -15.17 -19.21 3.12
C ASP A 141 -14.50 -17.86 2.89
N TYR A 142 -14.61 -17.40 1.65
CA TYR A 142 -13.87 -16.24 1.17
C TYR A 142 -14.18 -14.96 1.95
N ARG A 143 -15.43 -14.75 2.37
CA ARG A 143 -15.85 -13.52 3.09
C ARG A 143 -15.35 -13.53 4.54
N ASN A 144 -15.54 -14.62 5.27
CA ASN A 144 -15.09 -14.68 6.66
C ASN A 144 -13.56 -14.62 6.76
N SER A 145 -12.84 -15.20 5.78
CA SER A 145 -11.38 -15.07 5.69
C SER A 145 -10.92 -13.60 5.65
N PHE A 146 -11.61 -12.74 4.91
CA PHE A 146 -11.28 -11.31 4.90
C PHE A 146 -11.74 -10.55 6.14
N ASP A 147 -12.91 -10.88 6.68
CA ASP A 147 -13.39 -10.26 7.91
C ASP A 147 -12.43 -10.55 9.08
N SER A 148 -11.91 -11.77 9.21
CA SER A 148 -10.91 -12.10 10.24
C SER A 148 -9.60 -11.31 10.11
N ILE A 149 -9.16 -11.03 8.87
CA ILE A 149 -7.93 -10.26 8.62
C ILE A 149 -8.14 -8.77 8.88
N PHE A 150 -9.21 -8.20 8.30
CA PHE A 150 -9.41 -6.75 8.22
C PHE A 150 -10.24 -6.17 9.37
N ARG A 151 -11.08 -6.98 10.01
CA ARG A 151 -11.91 -6.57 11.16
C ARG A 151 -11.36 -7.11 12.47
N ASP A 152 -11.02 -8.40 12.52
CA ASP A 152 -10.59 -9.05 13.77
C ASP A 152 -9.07 -8.99 14.01
N HIS A 153 -8.30 -8.67 12.98
CA HIS A 153 -6.82 -8.63 12.98
C HIS A 153 -6.17 -9.95 13.43
N LEU A 154 -6.77 -11.07 13.01
CA LEU A 154 -6.34 -12.44 13.29
C LEU A 154 -5.99 -13.20 12.00
N ILE A 155 -5.51 -14.43 12.16
CA ILE A 155 -5.34 -15.37 11.05
C ILE A 155 -6.66 -16.13 10.85
N PRO A 156 -7.22 -16.18 9.63
CA PRO A 156 -8.41 -16.99 9.34
C PRO A 156 -8.19 -18.47 9.63
N GLU A 157 -9.25 -19.20 9.99
CA GLU A 157 -9.18 -20.66 10.16
C GLU A 157 -8.75 -21.39 8.87
N GLU A 158 -9.16 -20.85 7.72
CA GLU A 158 -8.71 -21.19 6.38
C GLU A 158 -8.15 -19.93 5.69
N PRO A 159 -6.84 -19.66 5.79
CA PRO A 159 -6.26 -18.50 5.16
C PRO A 159 -6.22 -18.68 3.63
N SER A 160 -6.57 -17.62 2.90
CA SER A 160 -6.17 -17.54 1.49
C SER A 160 -4.70 -17.16 1.43
N PHE A 161 -3.90 -17.82 0.60
CA PHE A 161 -2.47 -17.53 0.50
C PHE A 161 -1.95 -17.68 -0.94
N TYR A 162 -0.81 -17.06 -1.18
CA TYR A 162 -0.14 -17.04 -2.47
C TYR A 162 1.18 -17.81 -2.41
N VAL A 163 1.52 -18.53 -3.47
CA VAL A 163 2.80 -19.25 -3.62
C VAL A 163 3.44 -18.90 -4.95
N ASN A 164 4.64 -18.31 -4.90
CA ASN A 164 5.51 -18.10 -6.05
C ASN A 164 6.53 -19.23 -6.16
N VAL A 165 6.73 -19.76 -7.37
CA VAL A 165 7.81 -20.71 -7.69
C VAL A 165 8.61 -20.14 -8.87
N PRO A 166 9.57 -19.23 -8.63
CA PRO A 166 10.25 -18.49 -9.69
C PRO A 166 11.09 -19.37 -10.63
N SER A 167 11.57 -20.52 -10.15
CA SER A 167 12.32 -21.52 -10.94
C SER A 167 11.56 -22.05 -12.17
N ARG A 168 10.23 -21.84 -12.23
CA ARG A 168 9.39 -22.17 -13.41
C ARG A 168 9.64 -21.27 -14.61
N VAL A 169 10.10 -20.04 -14.39
CA VAL A 169 10.38 -19.06 -15.46
C VAL A 169 11.84 -18.64 -15.51
N ASP A 170 12.58 -18.85 -14.43
CA ASP A 170 14.00 -18.55 -14.35
C ASP A 170 14.75 -19.62 -13.56
N LEU A 171 15.49 -20.47 -14.28
CA LEU A 171 16.29 -21.55 -13.68
C LEU A 171 17.36 -21.04 -12.72
N SER A 172 17.78 -19.77 -12.80
CA SER A 172 18.74 -19.21 -11.85
C SER A 172 18.16 -18.97 -10.44
N ALA A 173 16.83 -19.07 -10.28
CA ALA A 173 16.17 -18.83 -9.01
C ALA A 173 16.32 -19.98 -7.99
N ALA A 174 16.79 -21.16 -8.40
CA ALA A 174 17.07 -22.29 -7.52
C ALA A 174 18.22 -23.16 -8.11
N PRO A 175 18.95 -23.93 -7.28
CA PRO A 175 19.91 -24.92 -7.79
C PRO A 175 19.24 -25.98 -8.66
N ASP A 176 20.02 -26.63 -9.52
CA ASP A 176 19.55 -27.70 -10.39
C ASP A 176 18.82 -28.80 -9.61
N GLY A 177 17.64 -29.18 -10.09
CA GLY A 177 16.79 -30.19 -9.46
C GLY A 177 16.02 -29.72 -8.23
N CYS A 178 16.24 -28.50 -7.72
CA CYS A 178 15.56 -27.93 -6.56
C CYS A 178 14.52 -26.87 -6.96
N ASP A 179 13.68 -26.47 -6.00
CA ASP A 179 12.81 -25.29 -6.11
C ASP A 179 13.10 -24.27 -5.01
N SER A 180 12.86 -23.00 -5.30
CA SER A 180 12.69 -21.95 -4.29
C SER A 180 11.24 -21.50 -4.30
N MET A 181 10.69 -21.18 -3.13
CA MET A 181 9.30 -20.77 -3.02
C MET A 181 9.16 -19.56 -2.09
N VAL A 182 8.31 -18.62 -2.50
CA VAL A 182 7.83 -17.55 -1.62
C VAL A 182 6.36 -17.79 -1.36
N VAL A 183 6.01 -18.05 -0.10
CA VAL A 183 4.62 -18.16 0.34
C VAL A 183 4.23 -16.91 1.08
N LEU A 184 3.13 -16.27 0.68
CA LEU A 184 2.61 -15.07 1.33
C LEU A 184 1.21 -15.35 1.88
N VAL A 185 1.08 -15.20 3.20
CA VAL A 185 -0.18 -15.31 3.95
C VAL A 185 -0.56 -13.92 4.45
N PRO A 186 -1.64 -13.29 3.94
CA PRO A 186 -2.12 -12.01 4.46
C PRO A 186 -2.66 -12.16 5.88
N VAL A 187 -2.30 -11.23 6.77
CA VAL A 187 -2.69 -11.23 8.19
C VAL A 187 -3.00 -9.83 8.68
N GLY A 188 -3.62 -9.71 9.87
CA GLY A 188 -3.77 -8.42 10.55
C GLY A 188 -2.42 -7.74 10.84
N HIS A 189 -2.40 -6.42 10.92
CA HIS A 189 -1.21 -5.68 11.39
C HIS A 189 -1.05 -5.81 12.92
N LEU A 190 0.07 -5.31 13.45
CA LEU A 190 0.31 -5.26 14.89
C LEU A 190 -0.73 -4.38 15.59
N LEU A 191 -1.28 -4.85 16.71
CA LEU A 191 -2.11 -4.04 17.58
C LEU A 191 -1.24 -3.20 18.53
N PRO A 192 -1.68 -1.98 18.92
CA PRO A 192 -0.98 -1.18 19.91
C PRO A 192 -0.83 -1.95 21.23
N THR A 193 0.37 -1.93 21.81
CA THR A 193 0.60 -2.51 23.13
C THR A 193 0.00 -1.59 24.21
N GLY A 194 -1.17 -1.96 24.76
CA GLY A 194 -1.69 -1.35 26.00
C GLY A 194 -2.99 -0.53 25.93
N SER A 195 -3.70 -0.45 24.79
CA SER A 195 -4.96 0.29 24.71
C SER A 195 -6.18 -0.62 24.88
N SER A 196 -6.58 -0.87 26.12
CA SER A 196 -7.88 -1.49 26.46
C SER A 196 -9.10 -0.57 26.20
N LYS A 197 -8.92 0.57 25.52
CA LYS A 197 -9.98 1.51 25.18
C LYS A 197 -9.69 2.17 23.83
N ASP A 198 -10.09 1.50 22.75
CA ASP A 198 -10.17 2.12 21.43
C ASP A 198 -11.65 2.28 21.05
N ASN A 199 -12.12 3.53 20.99
CA ASN A 199 -13.47 3.91 20.54
C ASN A 199 -13.56 3.84 19.01
N GLY A 200 -13.28 2.68 18.41
CA GLY A 200 -13.27 2.58 16.95
C GLY A 200 -13.10 1.22 16.31
N THR A 201 -13.01 0.13 17.07
CA THR A 201 -13.39 -1.27 16.78
C THR A 201 -12.70 -2.10 17.86
N PRO A 202 -13.38 -2.48 18.95
CA PRO A 202 -12.77 -3.37 19.92
C PRO A 202 -12.45 -4.68 19.20
N SER A 203 -11.20 -5.12 19.25
CA SER A 203 -10.92 -6.54 19.02
C SER A 203 -11.84 -7.29 19.98
N LYS A 204 -12.85 -7.98 19.46
CA LYS A 204 -13.93 -8.60 20.25
C LYS A 204 -13.41 -9.59 21.29
N SER A 205 -12.13 -9.91 21.27
CA SER A 205 -11.58 -11.08 21.94
C SER A 205 -10.54 -10.79 23.04
N GLY A 206 -10.10 -9.55 23.24
CA GLY A 206 -9.08 -9.25 24.28
C GLY A 206 -7.79 -10.08 24.12
N HIS A 207 -7.56 -10.66 22.94
CA HIS A 207 -6.45 -11.58 22.71
C HIS A 207 -5.17 -10.81 22.43
N LYS A 208 -4.13 -11.10 23.22
CA LYS A 208 -2.76 -10.71 22.91
C LYS A 208 -2.31 -11.44 21.64
N GLN A 209 -1.82 -10.70 20.64
CA GLN A 209 -1.25 -11.31 19.43
C GLN A 209 0.05 -12.04 19.80
N ASP A 210 0.04 -13.37 19.74
CA ASP A 210 1.22 -14.22 19.86
C ASP A 210 1.71 -14.61 18.46
N TRP A 211 2.60 -13.79 17.90
CA TRP A 211 3.09 -13.95 16.53
C TRP A 211 3.88 -15.24 16.30
N LEU A 212 4.55 -15.77 17.32
CA LEU A 212 5.25 -17.05 17.23
C LEU A 212 4.24 -18.19 17.02
N LYS A 213 3.18 -18.22 17.85
CA LYS A 213 2.10 -19.21 17.72
C LYS A 213 1.34 -19.04 16.40
N LEU A 214 0.98 -17.81 16.04
CA LEU A 214 0.25 -17.49 14.81
C LEU A 214 1.04 -17.91 13.56
N THR A 215 2.34 -17.67 13.53
CA THR A 215 3.24 -18.11 12.45
C THR A 215 3.27 -19.62 12.31
N LYS A 216 3.37 -20.36 13.43
CA LYS A 216 3.32 -21.83 13.40
C LYS A 216 1.99 -22.35 12.84
N VAL A 217 0.87 -21.76 13.28
CA VAL A 217 -0.47 -22.12 12.78
C VAL A 217 -0.59 -21.83 11.28
N ALA A 218 -0.13 -20.65 10.82
CA ALA A 218 -0.13 -20.32 9.39
C ALA A 218 0.67 -21.34 8.57
N ARG A 219 1.87 -21.70 9.05
CA ARG A 219 2.74 -22.68 8.40
C ARG A 219 2.06 -24.04 8.26
N GLU A 220 1.50 -24.57 9.35
CA GLU A 220 0.78 -25.84 9.34
C GLU A 220 -0.42 -25.81 8.40
N LYS A 221 -1.18 -24.72 8.41
CA LYS A 221 -2.33 -24.54 7.52
C LYS A 221 -1.91 -24.52 6.05
N VAL A 222 -0.92 -23.72 5.67
CA VAL A 222 -0.39 -23.69 4.31
C VAL A 222 0.01 -25.08 3.83
N LEU A 223 0.85 -25.79 4.61
CA LEU A 223 1.32 -27.13 4.24
C LEU A 223 0.17 -28.13 4.10
N SER A 224 -0.79 -28.11 5.05
CA SER A 224 -1.96 -28.99 5.00
C SER A 224 -2.86 -28.71 3.81
N THR A 225 -3.09 -27.44 3.47
CA THR A 225 -3.91 -27.03 2.33
C THR A 225 -3.26 -27.45 1.02
N ILE A 226 -1.95 -27.23 0.87
CA ILE A 226 -1.22 -27.65 -0.34
C ILE A 226 -1.30 -29.16 -0.50
N LYS A 227 -1.01 -29.93 0.56
CA LYS A 227 -1.09 -31.40 0.54
C LYS A 227 -2.49 -31.89 0.17
N THR A 228 -3.53 -31.30 0.76
CA THR A 228 -4.92 -31.70 0.51
C THR A 228 -5.35 -31.41 -0.93
N ARG A 229 -4.93 -30.28 -1.51
CA ARG A 229 -5.39 -29.83 -2.84
C ARG A 229 -4.55 -30.31 -4.00
N THR A 230 -3.29 -30.63 -3.78
CA THR A 230 -2.34 -31.03 -4.83
C THR A 230 -1.80 -32.45 -4.67
N GLY A 231 -1.93 -33.03 -3.47
CA GLY A 231 -1.37 -34.35 -3.13
C GLY A 231 0.09 -34.31 -2.66
N VAL A 232 0.81 -33.19 -2.85
CA VAL A 232 2.24 -33.10 -2.51
C VAL A 232 2.48 -32.75 -1.03
N ASP A 233 3.35 -33.50 -0.36
CA ASP A 233 3.78 -33.22 1.00
C ASP A 233 5.01 -32.30 1.04
N LEU A 234 4.79 -31.01 0.82
CA LEU A 234 5.86 -30.00 0.81
C LEU A 234 6.67 -29.97 2.10
N GLY A 235 6.06 -30.28 3.26
CA GLY A 235 6.72 -30.14 4.56
C GLY A 235 7.98 -30.99 4.66
N SER A 236 7.97 -32.17 4.04
CA SER A 236 9.10 -33.10 3.99
C SER A 236 10.24 -32.65 3.05
N LEU A 237 9.96 -31.72 2.15
CA LEU A 237 10.88 -31.27 1.11
C LEU A 237 11.61 -29.96 1.47
N ILE A 238 11.21 -29.27 2.55
CA ILE A 238 11.82 -28.01 2.96
C ILE A 238 13.21 -28.26 3.52
N LEU A 239 14.25 -27.79 2.81
CA LEU A 239 15.65 -27.80 3.23
C LEU A 239 16.00 -26.63 4.15
N HIS A 240 15.44 -25.46 3.87
CA HIS A 240 15.67 -24.24 4.62
C HIS A 240 14.43 -23.37 4.62
N GLU A 241 14.20 -22.66 5.71
CA GLU A 241 13.05 -21.78 5.91
C GLU A 241 13.52 -20.46 6.52
N GLN A 242 13.15 -19.36 5.87
CA GLN A 242 13.18 -18.03 6.47
C GLN A 242 11.76 -17.50 6.57
N ILE A 243 11.51 -16.70 7.60
CA ILE A 243 10.17 -16.20 7.91
C ILE A 243 10.25 -14.70 8.16
N ASN A 244 9.31 -13.96 7.59
CA ASN A 244 9.02 -12.59 7.99
C ASN A 244 7.56 -12.49 8.44
N ASP A 245 7.36 -11.97 9.64
CA ASP A 245 6.06 -11.68 10.21
C ASP A 245 5.88 -10.15 10.40
N PRO A 246 4.72 -9.68 10.87
CA PRO A 246 4.48 -8.24 11.06
C PRO A 246 5.47 -7.56 12.01
N SER A 247 6.02 -8.29 12.99
CA SER A 247 7.06 -7.76 13.87
C SER A 247 8.38 -7.55 13.13
N THR A 248 8.72 -8.50 12.25
CA THR A 248 9.91 -8.44 11.41
C THR A 248 9.81 -7.30 10.40
N TRP A 249 8.65 -7.13 9.74
CA TRP A 249 8.40 -6.03 8.81
C TRP A 249 8.53 -4.65 9.46
N LYS A 250 8.01 -4.51 10.68
CA LYS A 250 8.15 -3.28 11.47
C LYS A 250 9.61 -2.97 11.79
N GLN A 251 10.38 -3.97 12.24
CA GLN A 251 11.77 -3.77 12.66
C GLN A 251 12.71 -3.54 11.47
N ALA A 252 12.56 -4.28 10.38
CA ALA A 252 13.46 -4.21 9.24
C ALA A 252 13.26 -2.96 8.39
N PHE A 253 12.02 -2.46 8.29
CA PHE A 253 11.65 -1.40 7.34
C PHE A 253 10.99 -0.18 8.01
N ASN A 254 10.97 -0.13 9.34
CA ASN A 254 10.33 0.93 10.12
C ASN A 254 8.84 1.14 9.78
N LEU A 255 8.14 0.07 9.36
CA LEU A 255 6.75 0.16 8.92
C LEU A 255 5.80 0.33 10.10
N ASP A 256 4.89 1.30 9.99
CA ASP A 256 3.85 1.51 10.98
C ASP A 256 3.04 0.23 11.21
N ARG A 257 2.99 -0.21 12.46
CA ARG A 257 2.34 -1.46 12.89
C ARG A 257 2.69 -2.70 12.05
N GLY A 258 3.83 -2.69 11.35
CA GLY A 258 4.23 -3.77 10.44
C GLY A 258 3.36 -3.91 9.19
N GLY A 259 2.57 -2.90 8.81
CA GLY A 259 1.74 -2.93 7.61
C GLY A 259 2.58 -2.86 6.33
N ILE A 260 2.49 -3.87 5.47
CA ILE A 260 3.37 -4.01 4.30
C ILE A 260 2.95 -3.14 3.10
N LEU A 261 1.83 -2.43 3.19
CA LEU A 261 1.30 -1.55 2.14
C LEU A 261 1.09 -0.11 2.63
N GLY A 262 1.69 0.27 3.76
CA GLY A 262 1.58 1.61 4.36
C GLY A 262 0.17 1.90 4.90
N LEU A 263 -0.27 3.16 4.78
CA LEU A 263 -1.63 3.57 5.15
C LEU A 263 -2.67 2.78 4.35
N SER A 264 -3.76 2.39 5.02
CA SER A 264 -4.85 1.64 4.39
C SER A 264 -5.37 2.35 3.15
N HIS A 265 -5.83 1.61 2.15
CA HIS A 265 -6.39 2.17 0.92
C HIS A 265 -7.87 2.52 1.00
N SER A 266 -8.37 2.76 2.23
CA SER A 266 -9.73 3.23 2.46
C SER A 266 -9.97 4.55 1.71
N PHE A 267 -11.25 4.85 1.41
CA PHE A 267 -11.62 6.02 0.62
C PHE A 267 -10.99 7.34 1.12
N PHE A 268 -10.86 7.50 2.45
CA PHE A 268 -10.25 8.69 3.08
C PHE A 268 -8.71 8.69 3.10
N ASN A 269 -8.06 7.68 2.55
CA ASN A 269 -6.60 7.55 2.49
C ASN A 269 -6.07 7.34 1.04
N VAL A 270 -6.92 7.56 0.04
CA VAL A 270 -6.56 7.51 -1.38
C VAL A 270 -6.75 8.87 -2.05
N LEU A 271 -6.15 9.03 -3.23
CA LEU A 271 -6.25 10.24 -4.06
C LEU A 271 -5.90 11.51 -3.27
N SER A 272 -6.77 12.52 -3.27
CA SER A 272 -6.54 13.83 -2.64
C SER A 272 -6.44 13.81 -1.12
N PHE A 273 -6.91 12.74 -0.45
CA PHE A 273 -6.87 12.61 1.01
C PHE A 273 -5.60 11.91 1.52
N ARG A 274 -4.83 11.33 0.60
CA ARG A 274 -3.53 10.73 0.92
C ARG A 274 -2.54 11.84 1.31
N PRO A 275 -1.65 11.60 2.29
CA PRO A 275 -0.67 12.60 2.69
C PRO A 275 0.19 13.09 1.51
N LYS A 276 0.42 14.40 1.50
CA LYS A 276 1.18 15.06 0.44
C LYS A 276 2.66 14.69 0.54
N THR A 277 3.31 14.71 -0.61
CA THR A 277 4.75 14.45 -0.76
C THR A 277 5.64 15.63 -0.39
N ARG A 278 5.10 16.85 -0.27
CA ARG A 278 5.81 18.02 0.22
C ARG A 278 5.36 18.33 1.63
N HIS A 279 6.30 18.56 2.55
CA HIS A 279 5.96 18.95 3.91
C HIS A 279 5.28 20.34 3.92
N ALA A 280 4.24 20.51 4.74
CA ALA A 280 3.39 21.71 4.71
C ALA A 280 4.09 22.98 5.26
N SER A 281 4.87 22.86 6.33
CA SER A 281 5.53 24.01 7.01
C SER A 281 7.06 24.03 6.91
N ILE A 282 7.72 22.87 6.87
CA ILE A 282 9.16 22.73 6.71
C ILE A 282 9.51 22.75 5.22
N SER A 283 10.18 23.82 4.79
CA SER A 283 10.74 23.94 3.44
C SER A 283 11.89 22.94 3.22
N ASN A 284 12.09 22.54 1.96
CA ASN A 284 13.11 21.60 1.52
C ASN A 284 13.00 20.18 2.13
N LEU A 285 11.82 19.82 2.66
CA LEU A 285 11.51 18.48 3.14
C LEU A 285 10.41 17.85 2.29
N TYR A 286 10.71 16.72 1.70
CA TYR A 286 9.82 15.95 0.86
C TYR A 286 9.74 14.50 1.35
N PHE A 287 8.67 13.82 0.96
CA PHE A 287 8.41 12.42 1.26
C PHE A 287 8.09 11.68 -0.03
N VAL A 288 8.56 10.44 -0.13
CA VAL A 288 8.32 9.54 -1.26
C VAL A 288 8.03 8.13 -0.73
N GLY A 289 7.56 7.25 -1.61
CA GLY A 289 7.32 5.85 -1.30
C GLY A 289 5.87 5.52 -0.95
N ALA A 290 5.65 4.27 -0.54
CA ALA A 290 4.33 3.66 -0.48
C ALA A 290 3.35 4.34 0.50
N SER A 291 3.87 4.99 1.54
CA SER A 291 3.08 5.66 2.60
C SER A 291 2.60 7.07 2.20
N THR A 292 3.03 7.58 1.04
CA THR A 292 2.72 8.92 0.53
C THR A 292 1.88 8.84 -0.75
N HIS A 293 1.47 9.99 -1.28
CA HIS A 293 0.86 10.07 -2.61
C HIS A 293 1.87 9.64 -3.70
N PRO A 294 1.48 8.81 -4.70
CA PRO A 294 0.12 8.34 -5.02
C PRO A 294 -0.33 7.07 -4.30
N GLY A 295 0.59 6.23 -3.81
CA GLY A 295 0.23 5.02 -3.07
C GLY A 295 1.27 3.91 -3.11
N THR A 296 0.80 2.70 -2.79
CA THR A 296 1.61 1.48 -2.72
C THR A 296 1.75 0.78 -4.08
N GLY A 297 2.77 -0.06 -4.20
CA GLY A 297 3.08 -0.85 -5.40
C GLY A 297 4.26 -0.28 -6.17
N VAL A 298 5.12 -1.14 -6.72
CA VAL A 298 6.37 -0.73 -7.38
C VAL A 298 6.16 0.34 -8.47
N PRO A 299 5.22 0.18 -9.43
CA PRO A 299 4.99 1.20 -10.45
C PRO A 299 4.50 2.53 -9.86
N ILE A 300 3.66 2.46 -8.83
CA ILE A 300 3.07 3.63 -8.17
C ILE A 300 4.13 4.39 -7.35
N CYS A 301 5.03 3.68 -6.66
CA CYS A 301 6.17 4.29 -5.98
C CYS A 301 7.12 4.97 -6.96
N LEU A 302 7.40 4.37 -8.12
CA LEU A 302 8.24 4.98 -9.16
C LEU A 302 7.57 6.22 -9.77
N ALA A 303 6.26 6.16 -10.03
CA ALA A 303 5.49 7.34 -10.45
C ALA A 303 5.50 8.44 -9.37
N GLY A 304 5.41 8.06 -8.10
CA GLY A 304 5.57 8.96 -6.95
C GLY A 304 6.93 9.65 -6.95
N ALA A 305 8.02 8.92 -7.19
CA ALA A 305 9.35 9.51 -7.30
C ALA A 305 9.43 10.56 -8.41
N LYS A 306 8.79 10.31 -9.57
CA LYS A 306 8.69 11.31 -10.66
C LYS A 306 7.90 12.56 -10.23
N ILE A 307 6.81 12.40 -9.48
CA ILE A 307 6.03 13.53 -8.93
C ILE A 307 6.89 14.35 -7.97
N VAL A 308 7.58 13.71 -7.03
CA VAL A 308 8.45 14.38 -6.05
C VAL A 308 9.59 15.11 -6.76
N ALA A 309 10.28 14.46 -7.68
CA ALA A 309 11.34 15.09 -8.46
C ALA A 309 10.81 16.32 -9.22
N THR A 310 9.62 16.23 -9.84
CA THR A 310 8.98 17.37 -10.52
C THR A 310 8.70 18.52 -9.55
N GLN A 311 8.19 18.23 -8.34
CA GLN A 311 7.92 19.24 -7.31
C GLN A 311 9.21 19.94 -6.88
N ILE A 312 10.28 19.18 -6.62
CA ILE A 312 11.59 19.71 -6.26
C ILE A 312 12.12 20.64 -7.35
N MET A 313 12.10 20.19 -8.61
CA MET A 313 12.58 21.00 -9.73
C MET A 313 11.81 22.31 -9.86
N ASN A 314 10.48 22.28 -9.71
CA ASN A 314 9.66 23.49 -9.72
C ASN A 314 9.99 24.42 -8.54
N ASP A 315 10.09 23.88 -7.31
CA ASP A 315 10.42 24.67 -6.12
C ASP A 315 11.81 25.32 -6.20
N MET A 316 12.74 24.68 -6.93
CA MET A 316 14.09 25.17 -7.19
C MET A 316 14.21 25.99 -8.49
N ASN A 317 13.09 26.27 -9.17
CA ASN A 317 13.04 26.96 -10.48
C ASN A 317 13.98 26.33 -11.54
N GLN A 318 14.06 25.00 -11.57
CA GLN A 318 14.86 24.23 -12.52
C GLN A 318 13.99 23.69 -13.66
N LYS A 319 14.61 23.50 -14.85
CA LYS A 319 13.92 22.89 -16.00
C LYS A 319 13.63 21.41 -15.73
N ILE A 320 12.39 20.98 -15.90
CA ILE A 320 11.99 19.57 -15.79
C ILE A 320 12.40 18.84 -17.09
N PRO A 321 13.33 17.85 -17.04
CA PRO A 321 13.87 17.24 -18.26
C PRO A 321 12.83 16.51 -19.12
N TRP A 322 11.85 15.87 -18.48
CA TRP A 322 10.80 15.08 -19.16
C TRP A 322 9.52 15.87 -19.45
N ALA A 323 9.48 17.18 -19.19
CA ALA A 323 8.30 17.98 -19.51
C ALA A 323 8.09 18.11 -21.04
N ASP A 324 9.19 18.15 -21.80
CA ASP A 324 9.17 18.29 -23.26
C ASP A 324 8.76 16.98 -23.97
N GLU A 325 8.94 15.82 -23.34
CA GLU A 325 8.53 14.52 -23.90
C GLU A 325 6.99 14.36 -23.92
N CYS A 326 6.29 14.90 -22.91
CA CYS A 326 4.83 14.85 -22.86
C CYS A 326 4.15 15.77 -23.88
N SER A 327 4.85 16.78 -24.42
CA SER A 327 4.32 17.71 -25.41
C SER A 327 4.57 17.28 -26.86
N ASN A 328 5.41 16.25 -27.08
CA ASN A 328 5.75 15.78 -28.42
C ASN A 328 5.66 14.23 -28.54
N PRO A 329 4.45 13.67 -28.73
CA PRO A 329 4.22 12.23 -28.80
C PRO A 329 4.95 11.52 -29.96
N ALA A 330 5.48 12.26 -30.94
CA ALA A 330 6.28 11.71 -32.04
C ALA A 330 7.69 11.25 -31.62
N SER A 331 8.15 11.61 -30.41
CA SER A 331 9.47 11.22 -29.89
C SER A 331 9.45 9.92 -29.05
N ALA A 332 8.26 9.43 -28.69
CA ALA A 332 8.10 8.17 -27.97
C ALA A 332 8.19 7.00 -28.96
N GLY A 333 9.41 6.53 -29.23
CA GLY A 333 9.64 5.36 -30.08
C GLY A 333 9.09 4.07 -29.45
N LYS A 334 7.88 3.67 -29.87
CA LYS A 334 7.39 2.29 -30.14
C LYS A 334 5.87 2.34 -30.40
N GLU A 335 5.41 1.50 -31.33
CA GLU A 335 4.01 1.37 -31.77
C GLU A 335 3.02 1.48 -30.60
N GLN A 336 2.20 2.54 -30.58
CA GLN A 336 1.03 2.61 -29.71
C GLN A 336 0.03 1.56 -30.18
N ASN A 337 -0.44 0.71 -29.27
CA ASN A 337 -1.38 -0.34 -29.58
C ASN A 337 -2.75 0.30 -29.86
N GLU A 338 -3.60 -0.27 -30.74
CA GLU A 338 -4.91 0.33 -31.05
C GLU A 338 -5.79 0.54 -29.80
N LEU A 339 -5.53 -0.23 -28.75
CA LEU A 339 -6.19 -0.15 -27.44
C LEU A 339 -5.80 1.10 -26.62
N ASP A 340 -4.67 1.74 -26.91
CA ASP A 340 -4.19 2.95 -26.22
C ASP A 340 -4.83 4.23 -26.75
N HIS A 341 -5.59 4.15 -27.84
CA HIS A 341 -6.41 5.26 -28.31
C HIS A 341 -7.59 5.46 -27.35
N MET A 342 -7.46 6.44 -26.44
CA MET A 342 -8.62 7.00 -25.74
C MET A 342 -9.60 7.56 -26.78
N ARG A 343 -10.63 6.77 -27.11
CA ARG A 343 -11.81 7.27 -27.81
C ARG A 343 -12.51 8.22 -26.85
N SER A 344 -12.27 9.52 -26.98
CA SER A 344 -13.02 10.53 -26.24
C SER A 344 -14.51 10.31 -26.50
N PRO A 345 -15.33 9.96 -25.48
CA PRO A 345 -16.76 9.96 -25.68
C PRO A 345 -17.16 11.39 -26.07
N PRO A 346 -18.18 11.56 -26.95
CA PRO A 346 -18.59 12.90 -27.33
C PRO A 346 -18.93 13.67 -26.05
N LEU A 347 -18.30 14.84 -25.87
CA LEU A 347 -18.40 15.71 -24.69
C LEU A 347 -19.86 15.98 -24.27
N THR A 348 -20.80 15.81 -25.18
CA THR A 348 -22.24 15.90 -24.98
C THR A 348 -22.81 14.81 -24.06
N ALA A 349 -22.28 13.57 -24.09
CA ALA A 349 -22.83 12.47 -23.28
C ALA A 349 -22.49 12.60 -21.79
N CYS A 350 -21.25 12.96 -21.44
CA CYS A 350 -20.83 13.16 -20.05
C CYS A 350 -21.47 14.39 -19.40
N SER A 351 -21.62 15.48 -20.16
CA SER A 351 -22.27 16.70 -19.68
C SER A 351 -23.77 16.48 -19.44
N LEU A 352 -24.47 15.79 -20.35
CA LEU A 352 -25.87 15.41 -20.16
C LEU A 352 -26.08 14.51 -18.94
N ALA A 353 -25.19 13.54 -18.72
CA ALA A 353 -25.26 12.66 -17.56
C ALA A 353 -25.05 13.42 -16.24
N LEU A 354 -24.07 14.33 -16.17
CA LEU A 354 -23.84 15.15 -14.99
C LEU A 354 -25.03 16.10 -14.72
N SER A 355 -25.58 16.72 -15.77
CA SER A 355 -26.75 17.58 -15.65
C SER A 355 -27.98 16.82 -15.16
N ALA A 356 -28.19 15.59 -15.65
CA ALA A 356 -29.30 14.75 -15.21
C ALA A 356 -29.17 14.34 -13.73
N ILE A 357 -27.95 14.01 -13.28
CA ILE A 357 -27.67 13.67 -11.88
C ILE A 357 -27.89 14.88 -10.97
N LEU A 358 -27.37 16.06 -11.35
CA LEU A 358 -27.60 17.30 -10.61
C LEU A 358 -29.07 17.64 -10.50
N LEU A 359 -29.83 17.49 -11.61
CA LEU A 359 -31.28 17.73 -11.62
C LEU A 359 -32.00 16.77 -10.67
N ALA A 360 -31.69 15.47 -10.73
CA ALA A 360 -32.28 14.47 -9.85
C ALA A 360 -32.00 14.75 -8.37
N LEU A 361 -30.78 15.18 -8.04
CA LEU A 361 -30.41 15.57 -6.68
C LEU A 361 -31.16 16.83 -6.22
N THR A 362 -31.29 17.86 -7.06
CA THR A 362 -32.08 19.05 -6.71
C THR A 362 -33.56 18.73 -6.49
N VAL A 363 -34.14 17.84 -7.31
CA VAL A 363 -35.53 17.41 -7.14
C VAL A 363 -35.69 16.62 -5.84
N ALA A 364 -34.77 15.69 -5.54
CA ALA A 364 -34.80 14.93 -4.29
C ALA A 364 -34.69 15.85 -3.06
N ILE A 365 -33.79 16.84 -3.08
CA ILE A 365 -33.64 17.83 -2.01
C ILE A 365 -34.92 18.65 -1.84
N TYR A 366 -35.55 19.06 -2.94
CA TYR A 366 -36.80 19.81 -2.91
C TYR A 366 -37.94 19.00 -2.27
N TYR A 367 -38.09 17.72 -2.62
CA TYR A 367 -39.13 16.87 -2.01
C TYR A 367 -38.90 16.66 -0.51
N VAL A 368 -37.65 16.41 -0.09
CA VAL A 368 -37.31 16.28 1.34
C VAL A 368 -37.58 17.58 2.11
N TRP A 369 -37.28 18.73 1.50
CA TRP A 369 -37.58 20.04 2.10
C TRP A 369 -39.08 20.33 2.16
N ALA A 370 -39.83 20.03 1.09
CA ALA A 370 -41.27 20.22 1.04
C ALA A 370 -42.01 19.34 2.06
N ASP A 371 -41.60 18.08 2.22
CA ASP A 371 -42.15 17.18 3.24
C ASP A 371 -41.82 17.68 4.66
N ALA A 372 -40.62 18.21 4.89
CA ALA A 372 -40.24 18.79 6.19
C ALA A 372 -41.05 20.05 6.54
N VAL A 373 -41.35 20.90 5.56
CA VAL A 373 -42.18 22.10 5.74
C VAL A 373 -43.65 21.72 6.00
N LEU A 374 -44.18 20.72 5.29
CA LEU A 374 -45.53 20.22 5.50
C LEU A 374 -45.69 19.58 6.89
N LEU A 375 -44.71 18.78 7.34
CA LEU A 375 -44.67 18.23 8.70
C LEU A 375 -44.58 19.30 9.78
N GLY A 376 -43.80 20.37 9.56
CA GLY A 376 -43.73 21.52 10.46
C GLY A 376 -45.08 22.25 10.59
N SER A 377 -45.79 22.42 9.48
CA SER A 377 -47.11 23.08 9.46
C SER A 377 -48.24 22.25 10.09
N MET A 378 -48.15 20.92 10.06
CA MET A 378 -49.11 20.03 10.76
C MET A 378 -48.92 20.05 12.28
N ILE A 379 -47.68 20.20 12.76
CA ILE A 379 -47.38 20.27 14.20
C ILE A 379 -47.97 21.54 14.81
N ASP A 380 -47.86 22.70 14.13
CA ASP A 380 -48.46 23.98 14.56
C ASP A 380 -50.00 23.94 14.59
N TRP A 381 -50.62 23.17 13.69
CA TRP A 381 -52.08 22.99 13.68
C TRP A 381 -52.56 22.18 14.89
N THR A 382 -51.82 21.14 15.31
CA THR A 382 -52.18 20.33 16.48
C THR A 382 -52.00 21.05 17.82
N SER A 383 -51.05 21.98 17.95
CA SER A 383 -50.90 22.79 19.17
C SER A 383 -51.99 23.86 19.33
N THR A 384 -52.63 24.28 18.23
CA THR A 384 -53.64 25.34 18.26
C THR A 384 -55.05 24.79 18.61
N VAL A 385 -55.32 23.51 18.33
CA VAL A 385 -56.63 22.87 18.60
C VAL A 385 -56.76 22.31 20.04
N VAL A 386 -55.66 22.16 20.78
CA VAL A 386 -55.68 21.61 22.17
C VAL A 386 -55.92 22.71 23.23
N ASN A 387 -55.99 23.99 22.85
CA ASN A 387 -56.16 25.13 23.78
C ASN A 387 -57.43 25.98 23.52
N SER A 388 -58.48 25.42 22.91
CA SER A 388 -59.79 26.08 22.75
C SER A 388 -60.94 25.26 23.30
#